data_AF-D0EZ80-F1
#
_entry.id   AF-D0EZ80-F1
#
_cell.length_a   1.000
_cell.length_b   1.000
_cell.length_c   1.000
_cell.angle_alpha   90.00
_cell.angle_beta   90.00
_cell.angle_gamma   90.00
#
_symmetry.space_group_name_H-M   'P 1'
#
loop_
_entity.id
_entity.type
_entity.pdbx_description
1 polymer ?
#
loop_
_entity_poly.entity_id
_entity_poly.type
_entity_poly.pdbx_seq_one_letter_code
_entity_poly.pdbx_strand_id
1 'polypeptide(L)'
;YWAELINDGQIAANLHFIEAGLKEEHNAESEPKKWEGATTGLYQEYQGEGAHKDMFEPEFAHKNAEVILDIIANSGRRLARNL
;
A
#
# COMPACT_ATOMS: atom_id res chain seq x y z
N TYR A 1 9.80 -15.45 9.37
CA TYR A 1 9.41 -15.68 7.96
C TYR A 1 9.15 -14.38 7.18
N TRP A 2 9.04 -13.21 7.83
CA TRP A 2 8.59 -11.95 7.17
C TRP A 2 9.70 -11.06 6.57
N ALA A 3 10.98 -11.44 6.67
CA ALA A 3 12.11 -10.54 6.40
C ALA A 3 12.73 -10.65 4.99
N GLU A 4 12.15 -11.43 4.07
CA GLU A 4 12.80 -11.75 2.79
C GLU A 4 12.38 -10.86 1.61
N LEU A 5 11.44 -9.92 1.80
CA LEU A 5 11.01 -8.96 0.77
C LEU A 5 11.47 -7.53 1.09
N ILE A 6 12.75 -7.38 1.45
CA ILE A 6 13.35 -6.05 1.59
C ILE A 6 13.82 -5.62 0.21
N ASN A 7 13.15 -4.63 -0.38
CA ASN A 7 13.68 -3.95 -1.55
C ASN A 7 14.84 -3.04 -1.11
N ASP A 8 16.00 -3.23 -1.72
CA ASP A 8 17.20 -2.42 -1.52
C ASP A 8 17.45 -1.42 -2.66
N GLY A 9 16.59 -1.43 -3.70
CA GLY A 9 16.66 -0.55 -4.86
C GLY A 9 15.48 0.43 -4.98
N GLN A 10 15.54 1.24 -6.03
CA GLN A 10 14.48 2.19 -6.37
C GLN A 10 13.87 1.89 -7.74
N ILE A 11 12.55 2.03 -7.85
CA ILE A 11 11.83 1.94 -9.12
C ILE A 11 11.31 3.31 -9.57
N ALA A 12 11.23 3.54 -10.88
CA ALA A 12 10.68 4.76 -11.47
C ALA A 12 9.16 4.67 -11.66
N ALA A 13 8.42 4.42 -10.58
CA ALA A 13 6.96 4.30 -10.59
C ALA A 13 6.33 4.84 -9.30
N ASN A 14 5.11 5.36 -9.37
CA ASN A 14 4.39 5.69 -8.14
C ASN A 14 4.07 4.41 -7.36
N LEU A 15 4.35 4.41 -6.05
CA LEU A 15 4.06 3.34 -5.12
C LEU A 15 2.90 3.75 -4.22
N HIS A 16 1.86 2.92 -4.22
CA HIS A 16 0.69 3.06 -3.36
C HIS A 16 0.62 1.85 -2.42
N PHE A 17 0.91 2.05 -1.14
CA PHE A 17 0.93 0.99 -0.13
C PHE A 17 -0.37 1.01 0.67
N ILE A 18 -1.14 -0.08 0.63
CA ILE A 18 -2.39 -0.23 1.39
C ILE A 18 -2.11 -1.12 2.60
N GLU A 19 -2.12 -0.54 3.80
CA GLU A 19 -1.85 -1.23 5.07
C GLU A 19 -3.10 -1.98 5.55
N ALA A 20 -2.91 -3.13 6.22
CA ALA A 20 -4.00 -3.89 6.82
C ALA A 20 -4.70 -3.07 7.93
N GLY A 21 -6.02 -3.27 8.10
CA GLY A 21 -6.85 -2.55 9.07
C GLY A 21 -6.65 -3.00 10.52
N LEU A 22 -6.28 -4.26 10.72
CA LEU A 22 -5.94 -4.80 12.02
C LEU A 22 -4.43 -4.96 12.10
N LYS A 23 -3.80 -4.09 12.90
CA LYS A 23 -2.47 -4.38 13.43
C LYS A 23 -2.66 -5.46 14.49
N GLU A 24 -2.37 -6.71 14.17
CA GLU A 24 -2.02 -7.66 15.24
C GLU A 24 -0.94 -6.96 16.09
N GLU A 25 -1.01 -7.08 17.42
CA GLU A 25 -0.09 -6.43 18.35
C GLU A 25 1.35 -6.86 18.05
N HIS A 26 1.98 -6.16 17.12
CA HIS A 26 3.31 -6.39 16.66
C HIS A 26 4.19 -5.41 17.42
N ASN A 27 5.13 -5.96 18.20
CA ASN A 27 6.22 -5.18 18.81
C ASN A 27 6.85 -4.27 17.75
N ALA A 28 7.35 -3.10 18.13
CA ALA A 28 7.94 -2.11 17.21
C ALA A 28 9.07 -2.67 16.30
N GLU A 29 9.70 -3.79 16.69
CA GLU A 29 10.69 -4.53 15.87
C GLU A 29 10.09 -5.39 14.75
N SER A 30 8.76 -5.57 14.76
CA SER A 30 7.99 -6.38 13.80
C SER A 30 7.03 -5.55 12.94
N GLU A 31 7.09 -4.20 13.01
CA GLU A 31 6.41 -3.39 12.01
C GLU A 31 6.95 -3.77 10.62
N PRO A 32 6.07 -4.10 9.66
CA PRO A 32 6.52 -4.42 8.31
C PRO A 32 7.29 -3.23 7.77
N LYS A 33 8.52 -3.48 7.28
CA LYS A 33 9.29 -2.45 6.60
C LYS A 33 8.48 -1.95 5.42
N LYS A 34 7.95 -0.74 5.56
CA LYS A 34 7.18 -0.06 4.52
C LYS A 34 8.10 0.29 3.34
N TRP A 35 7.50 0.65 2.22
CA TRP A 35 8.22 0.86 0.95
C TRP A 35 8.68 2.31 0.78
N GLU A 36 8.77 3.08 1.86
CA GLU A 36 9.33 4.43 1.81
C GLU A 36 10.79 4.37 1.33
N GLY A 37 11.13 5.23 0.36
CA GLY A 37 12.47 5.24 -0.25
C GLY A 37 12.70 4.20 -1.34
N ALA A 38 11.74 3.30 -1.63
CA ALA A 38 11.81 2.30 -2.69
C ALA A 38 11.48 2.84 -4.10
N THR A 39 11.22 4.13 -4.24
CA THR A 39 10.81 4.75 -5.51
C THR A 39 11.41 6.14 -5.70
N THR A 40 11.63 6.51 -6.96
CA THR A 40 11.93 7.90 -7.37
C THR A 40 10.66 8.68 -7.75
N GLY A 41 9.49 8.03 -7.73
CA GLY A 41 8.18 8.63 -7.97
C GLY A 41 7.45 9.01 -6.66
N LEU A 42 6.12 9.09 -6.73
CA LEU A 42 5.29 9.31 -5.54
C LEU A 42 5.26 8.04 -4.68
N TYR A 43 5.47 8.18 -3.38
CA TYR A 43 5.12 7.16 -2.39
C TYR A 43 3.92 7.65 -1.58
N GLN A 44 2.88 6.82 -1.44
CA GLN A 44 1.72 7.15 -0.64
C GLN A 44 1.15 5.92 0.07
N GLU A 45 0.78 6.12 1.33
CA GLU A 45 0.18 5.09 2.17
C GLU A 45 -1.33 5.29 2.32
N TYR A 46 -2.05 4.19 2.44
CA TYR A 46 -3.49 4.13 2.59
C TYR A 46 -3.84 3.13 3.68
N GLN A 47 -4.90 3.42 4.43
CA GLN A 47 -5.43 2.49 5.41
C GLN A 47 -6.48 1.59 4.74
N GLY A 48 -6.18 0.30 4.65
CA GLY A 48 -7.14 -0.73 4.29
C GLY A 48 -7.84 -1.32 5.53
N GLU A 49 -8.64 -2.35 5.28
CA GLU A 49 -9.51 -3.02 6.24
C GLU A 49 -9.20 -4.52 6.32
N GLY A 50 -9.43 -5.13 7.48
CA GLY A 50 -9.13 -6.54 7.76
C GLY A 50 -7.67 -6.80 8.12
N ALA A 51 -7.38 -7.97 8.71
CA ALA A 51 -6.00 -8.43 8.89
C ALA A 51 -5.37 -8.78 7.54
N HIS A 52 -4.04 -8.90 7.46
CA HIS A 52 -3.33 -9.16 6.20
C HIS A 52 -3.92 -10.32 5.37
N LYS A 53 -4.24 -11.42 6.04
CA LYS A 53 -4.81 -12.62 5.40
C LYS A 53 -6.26 -12.44 4.90
N ASP A 54 -6.98 -11.43 5.40
CA ASP A 54 -8.41 -11.24 5.17
C ASP A 54 -8.72 -10.03 4.27
N MET A 55 -7.74 -9.18 3.92
CA MET A 55 -7.99 -7.93 3.16
C MET A 55 -8.79 -8.12 1.86
N PHE A 56 -8.73 -9.31 1.25
CA PHE A 56 -9.44 -9.64 0.01
C PHE A 56 -10.58 -10.65 0.20
N GLU A 57 -10.91 -11.00 1.44
CA GLU A 57 -12.09 -11.81 1.76
C GLU A 57 -13.38 -10.97 1.61
N PRO A 58 -14.55 -11.60 1.34
CA PRO A 58 -15.78 -10.90 1.02
C PRO A 58 -16.19 -9.77 1.98
N GLU A 59 -15.86 -9.90 3.27
CA GLU A 59 -16.14 -8.90 4.30
C GLU A 59 -15.37 -7.58 4.11
N PHE A 60 -14.14 -7.64 3.58
CA PHE A 60 -13.23 -6.50 3.47
C PHE A 60 -12.93 -6.10 2.01
N ALA A 61 -13.16 -7.00 1.06
CA ALA A 61 -12.81 -6.82 -0.35
C ALA A 61 -13.45 -5.56 -0.96
N HIS A 62 -14.71 -5.26 -0.63
CA HIS A 62 -15.40 -4.11 -1.19
C HIS A 62 -14.75 -2.79 -0.76
N LYS A 63 -14.52 -2.60 0.55
CA LYS A 63 -13.89 -1.39 1.08
C LYS A 63 -12.46 -1.21 0.56
N ASN A 64 -11.67 -2.29 0.51
CA ASN A 64 -10.31 -2.22 -0.02
C ASN A 64 -10.29 -1.96 -1.53
N ALA A 65 -11.29 -2.43 -2.28
CA ALA A 65 -11.46 -2.10 -3.69
C ALA A 65 -11.79 -0.61 -3.91
N GLU A 66 -12.58 0.02 -3.04
CA GLU A 66 -12.84 1.47 -3.11
C GLU A 66 -11.55 2.29 -2.99
N VAL A 67 -10.65 1.91 -2.09
CA VAL A 67 -9.31 2.54 -1.96
C VAL A 67 -8.52 2.41 -3.28
N ILE A 68 -8.53 1.23 -3.90
CA ILE A 68 -7.85 0.98 -5.18
C ILE A 68 -8.48 1.83 -6.29
N LEU A 69 -9.80 1.90 -6.36
CA LEU A 69 -10.52 2.70 -7.34
C LEU A 69 -10.20 4.19 -7.20
N ASP A 70 -10.11 4.70 -5.97
CA ASP A 70 -9.70 6.08 -5.69
C ASP A 70 -8.27 6.35 -6.13
N ILE A 71 -7.34 5.41 -5.91
CA ILE A 71 -5.96 5.51 -6.40
C ILE A 71 -5.95 5.63 -7.94
N ILE A 72 -6.66 4.74 -8.64
CA ILE A 72 -6.71 4.74 -10.11
C ILE A 72 -7.32 6.06 -10.63
N ALA A 73 -8.44 6.50 -10.05
CA ALA A 73 -9.15 7.70 -10.45
C ALA A 73 -8.32 8.99 -10.27
N ASN A 74 -7.43 9.02 -9.28
CA ASN A 74 -6.57 10.17 -8.99
C ASN A 74 -5.21 10.11 -9.70
N SER A 75 -4.68 8.91 -9.94
CA SER A 75 -3.45 8.72 -10.71
C SER A 75 -3.62 9.11 -12.17
N GLY A 76 -4.76 8.79 -12.79
CA GLY A 76 -5.08 9.22 -14.15
C GLY A 76 -5.24 10.75 -14.29
N ARG A 77 -5.80 11.42 -13.27
CA ARG A 77 -5.97 12.89 -13.26
C ARG A 77 -4.66 13.66 -13.06
N ARG A 78 -3.69 13.08 -12.35
CA ARG A 78 -2.37 13.71 -12.13
C ARG A 78 -1.47 13.62 -13.35
N LEU A 79 -1.52 12.53 -14.12
CA LEU A 79 -0.80 12.41 -15.39
C LEU A 79 -1.25 13.45 -16.42
N ALA A 80 -2.55 13.77 -16.46
CA ALA A 80 -3.10 14.75 -17.41
C ALA A 80 -2.80 16.23 -17.06
N ARG A 81 -2.28 16.54 -15.87
CA ARG A 81 -1.92 17.91 -15.45
C ARG A 81 -0.43 18.24 -15.60
N ASN A 82 0.39 17.23 -15.89
CA ASN A 82 1.83 17.36 -16.05
C ASN A 82 2.28 17.21 -17.53
N LEU A 83 1.33 17.27 -18.46
CA LEU A 83 1.51 17.38 -19.92
C LEU A 83 0.89 18.70 -20.38
#